data_AF-A0A951V6S6-F1
#
_entry.id   AF-A0A951V6S6-F1
#
_cell.length_a   1.000
_cell.length_b   1.000
_cell.length_c   1.000
_cell.angle_alpha   90.00
_cell.angle_beta   90.00
_cell.angle_gamma   90.00
#
_symmetry.space_group_name_H-M   'P 1'
#
loop_
_entity.id
_entity.type
_entity.pdbx_description
1 polymer ?
#
loop_
_entity_poly.entity_id
_entity_poly.type
_entity_poly.pdbx_seq_one_letter_code
_entity_poly.pdbx_strand_id
1 'polypeptide(L)'
;IDKKVKVLSGGEKSRLAIAKLLLSPANLLVLDEPTNHLDMRSKDILKSALLQFDGTVIVVSHDRDFLQGLTNKVFEFKNRKIREFLGDIYDFIESRNIQALSDLELARKNAASANTGSDSDNKIQWERKKEEEKEIRKIQNQIAKVEKRIGELESEIHNAEKMISNPAAFSGTINSDDFYRNYSSLKTGLQALEKEWEELHLKLEKFESI
;
A
#
# COMPACT_ATOMS: atom_id res chain seq x y z
N ILE A 1 -4.75 -35.96 -24.29
CA ILE A 1 -3.50 -36.28 -23.57
C ILE A 1 -3.90 -36.95 -22.27
N ASP A 2 -3.73 -38.28 -22.17
CA ASP A 2 -4.00 -39.04 -20.95
C ASP A 2 -2.70 -39.21 -20.16
N LYS A 3 -2.46 -38.34 -19.17
CA LYS A 3 -1.37 -38.49 -18.20
C LYS A 3 -1.92 -39.04 -16.88
N LYS A 4 -1.29 -40.08 -16.33
CA LYS A 4 -1.66 -40.63 -15.02
C LYS A 4 -1.39 -39.59 -13.91
N VAL A 5 -2.32 -39.43 -12.96
CA VAL A 5 -2.20 -38.45 -11.86
C VAL A 5 -0.89 -38.59 -11.05
N LYS A 6 -0.31 -39.79 -10.98
CA LYS A 6 0.99 -40.03 -10.32
C LYS A 6 2.15 -39.21 -10.91
N VAL A 7 2.15 -38.95 -12.22
CA VAL A 7 3.24 -38.23 -12.93
C VAL A 7 3.03 -36.71 -13.05
N LEU A 8 1.97 -36.17 -12.45
CA LEU A 8 1.75 -34.73 -12.41
C LEU A 8 2.70 -34.04 -11.42
N SER A 9 3.20 -32.87 -11.82
CA SER A 9 3.92 -31.94 -10.95
C SER A 9 3.03 -31.47 -9.79
N GLY A 10 3.63 -30.95 -8.72
CA GLY A 10 2.89 -30.45 -7.55
C GLY A 10 1.81 -29.42 -7.92
N GLY A 11 2.14 -28.47 -8.80
CA GLY A 11 1.19 -27.46 -9.28
C GLY A 11 0.05 -28.04 -10.15
N GLU A 12 0.33 -29.04 -10.99
CA GLU A 12 -0.71 -29.72 -11.78
C GLU A 12 -1.65 -30.55 -10.89
N LYS A 13 -1.13 -31.20 -9.85
CA LYS A 13 -1.96 -31.91 -8.86
C LYS A 13 -2.87 -30.96 -8.10
N SER A 14 -2.35 -29.80 -7.71
CA SER A 14 -3.13 -28.79 -7.00
C SER A 14 -4.24 -28.20 -7.88
N ARG A 15 -3.93 -27.85 -9.14
CA ARG A 15 -4.96 -27.40 -10.11
C ARG A 15 -6.03 -28.47 -10.38
N LEU A 16 -5.63 -29.74 -10.48
CA LEU A 16 -6.58 -30.84 -10.64
C LEU A 16 -7.47 -31.02 -9.40
N ALA A 17 -6.91 -30.86 -8.19
CA ALA A 17 -7.67 -30.92 -6.95
C ALA A 17 -8.67 -29.78 -6.84
N ILE A 18 -8.27 -28.55 -7.18
CA ILE A 18 -9.15 -27.37 -7.22
C ILE A 18 -10.28 -27.59 -8.23
N ALA A 19 -9.96 -28.02 -9.46
CA ALA A 19 -10.97 -28.31 -10.47
C ALA A 19 -11.97 -29.39 -10.01
N LYS A 20 -11.48 -30.46 -9.36
CA LYS A 20 -12.34 -31.52 -8.82
C LYS A 20 -13.22 -31.01 -7.68
N LEU A 21 -12.72 -30.08 -6.88
CA LEU A 21 -13.42 -29.50 -5.76
C LEU A 21 -14.53 -28.55 -6.22
N LEU A 22 -14.28 -27.73 -7.24
CA LEU A 22 -15.29 -26.85 -7.86
C LEU A 22 -16.39 -27.63 -8.59
N LEU A 23 -16.07 -28.81 -9.12
CA LEU A 23 -17.04 -29.71 -9.75
C LEU A 23 -17.85 -30.54 -8.74
N SER A 24 -17.48 -30.50 -7.46
CA SER A 24 -18.22 -31.18 -6.41
C SER A 24 -19.47 -30.35 -6.05
N PRO A 25 -20.66 -30.96 -5.89
CA PRO A 25 -21.86 -30.25 -5.48
C PRO A 25 -21.82 -29.91 -3.97
N ALA A 26 -20.92 -29.03 -3.59
CA ALA A 26 -20.78 -28.51 -2.23
C ALA A 26 -21.37 -27.11 -2.13
N ASN A 27 -22.08 -26.83 -1.04
CA ASN A 27 -22.61 -25.51 -0.70
C ASN A 27 -21.70 -24.73 0.25
N LEU A 28 -20.78 -25.42 0.92
CA LEU A 28 -19.79 -24.87 1.83
C LEU A 28 -18.42 -25.48 1.52
N LEU A 29 -17.44 -24.62 1.37
CA LEU A 29 -16.05 -24.97 1.16
C LEU A 29 -15.20 -24.46 2.32
N VAL A 30 -14.40 -25.33 2.92
CA VAL A 30 -13.44 -24.97 3.98
C VAL A 30 -12.04 -25.24 3.47
N LEU A 31 -11.19 -24.21 3.46
CA LEU A 31 -9.82 -24.27 2.96
C LEU A 31 -8.86 -23.84 4.05
N ASP A 32 -7.91 -24.70 4.38
CA ASP A 32 -6.82 -24.40 5.31
C ASP A 32 -5.51 -24.29 4.52
N GLU A 33 -4.91 -23.11 4.54
CA GLU A 33 -3.69 -22.74 3.82
C GLU A 33 -3.65 -23.19 2.35
N PRO A 34 -4.66 -22.85 1.53
CA PRO A 34 -4.79 -23.37 0.16
C PRO A 34 -3.76 -22.79 -0.82
N THR A 35 -3.06 -21.71 -0.44
CA THR A 35 -2.02 -21.07 -1.24
C THR A 35 -0.66 -21.74 -1.07
N ASN A 36 -0.50 -22.64 -0.09
CA ASN A 36 0.76 -23.28 0.19
C ASN A 36 1.19 -24.16 -1.00
N HIS A 37 2.46 -24.06 -1.38
CA HIS A 37 3.03 -24.74 -2.56
C HIS A 37 2.41 -24.33 -3.92
N LEU A 38 1.69 -23.21 -4.01
CA LEU A 38 1.22 -22.63 -5.27
C LEU A 38 2.14 -21.51 -5.78
N ASP A 39 2.39 -21.50 -7.08
CA ASP A 39 2.98 -20.36 -7.77
C ASP A 39 1.95 -19.22 -7.94
N MET A 40 2.43 -17.99 -8.21
CA MET A 40 1.55 -16.81 -8.33
C MET A 40 0.39 -17.03 -9.30
N ARG A 41 0.66 -17.61 -10.47
CA ARG A 41 -0.38 -17.88 -11.46
C ARG A 41 -1.45 -18.87 -10.96
N SER A 42 -1.07 -19.90 -10.21
CA SER A 42 -2.07 -20.82 -9.66
C SER A 42 -2.86 -20.19 -8.51
N LYS A 43 -2.27 -19.26 -7.74
CA LYS A 43 -3.00 -18.47 -6.73
C LYS A 43 -4.09 -17.61 -7.37
N ASP A 44 -3.78 -16.94 -8.49
CA ASP A 44 -4.77 -16.11 -9.21
C ASP A 44 -5.93 -16.94 -9.76
N ILE A 45 -5.63 -18.12 -10.31
CA ILE A 45 -6.65 -19.05 -10.81
C ILE A 45 -7.54 -19.54 -9.66
N LEU A 46 -6.93 -19.91 -8.54
CA LEU A 46 -7.67 -20.33 -7.34
C LEU A 46 -8.56 -19.20 -6.82
N LYS A 47 -8.03 -17.99 -6.68
CA LYS A 47 -8.78 -16.81 -6.22
C LYS A 47 -9.97 -16.54 -7.13
N SER A 48 -9.75 -16.52 -8.44
CA SER A 48 -10.81 -16.32 -9.44
C SER A 48 -11.89 -17.41 -9.35
N ALA A 49 -11.49 -18.66 -9.14
CA ALA A 49 -12.41 -19.77 -9.01
C ALA A 49 -13.26 -19.68 -7.73
N LEU A 50 -12.65 -19.29 -6.60
CA LEU A 50 -13.36 -19.12 -5.33
C LEU A 50 -14.34 -17.94 -5.37
N LEU A 51 -14.02 -16.87 -6.11
CA LEU A 51 -14.93 -15.75 -6.33
C LEU A 51 -16.16 -16.12 -7.17
N GLN A 52 -16.02 -17.09 -8.07
CA GLN A 52 -17.11 -17.59 -8.91
C GLN A 52 -17.89 -18.75 -8.26
N PHE A 53 -17.48 -19.18 -7.07
CA PHE A 53 -18.16 -20.25 -6.37
C PHE A 53 -19.45 -19.73 -5.75
N ASP A 54 -20.60 -20.29 -6.16
CA ASP A 54 -21.92 -19.86 -5.70
C ASP A 54 -22.22 -20.19 -4.22
N GLY A 55 -21.36 -21.00 -3.58
CA GLY A 55 -21.51 -21.39 -2.18
C GLY A 55 -20.77 -20.47 -1.20
N THR A 56 -20.77 -20.86 0.08
CA THR A 56 -19.97 -20.18 1.11
C THR A 56 -18.55 -20.72 1.12
N VAL A 57 -17.55 -19.84 1.20
CA VAL A 57 -16.14 -20.22 1.37
C VAL A 57 -15.65 -19.72 2.72
N ILE A 58 -15.08 -20.63 3.51
CA ILE A 58 -14.33 -20.34 4.72
C ILE A 58 -12.86 -20.63 4.39
N VAL A 59 -12.02 -19.62 4.47
CA VAL A 59 -10.60 -19.74 4.17
C VAL A 59 -9.76 -19.30 5.36
N VAL A 60 -8.73 -20.10 5.66
CA VAL A 60 -7.66 -19.78 6.59
C VAL A 60 -6.37 -19.65 5.77
N SER A 61 -5.73 -18.49 5.85
CA SER A 61 -4.51 -18.19 5.09
C SER A 61 -3.70 -17.13 5.82
N HIS A 62 -2.37 -17.25 5.79
CA HIS A 62 -1.45 -16.19 6.18
C HIS A 62 -1.11 -15.23 5.02
N ASP A 63 -1.46 -15.58 3.78
CA ASP A 63 -1.25 -14.77 2.59
C ASP A 63 -2.34 -13.68 2.47
N ARG A 64 -1.96 -12.42 2.72
CA ARG A 64 -2.86 -11.27 2.73
C ARG A 64 -3.30 -10.86 1.33
N ASP A 65 -2.40 -10.93 0.35
CA ASP A 65 -2.68 -10.53 -1.04
C ASP A 65 -3.68 -11.49 -1.69
N PHE A 66 -3.60 -12.77 -1.32
CA PHE A 66 -4.60 -13.77 -1.72
C PHE A 66 -5.98 -13.48 -1.12
N LEU A 67 -6.04 -13.17 0.18
CA LEU A 67 -7.29 -12.88 0.89
C LEU A 67 -7.95 -11.58 0.44
N GLN A 68 -7.17 -10.60 -0.01
CA GLN A 68 -7.64 -9.29 -0.44
C GLN A 68 -8.71 -9.41 -1.52
N GLY A 69 -9.89 -8.82 -1.28
CA GLY A 69 -11.00 -8.86 -2.24
C GLY A 69 -11.59 -10.26 -2.49
N LEU A 70 -11.12 -11.30 -1.78
CA LEU A 70 -11.75 -12.61 -1.72
C LEU A 70 -12.68 -12.71 -0.51
N THR A 71 -12.32 -12.08 0.61
CA THR A 71 -13.12 -12.11 1.85
C THR A 71 -14.01 -10.88 1.97
N ASN A 72 -15.21 -11.08 2.49
CA ASN A 72 -16.17 -10.02 2.84
C ASN A 72 -16.42 -9.95 4.36
N LYS A 73 -15.91 -10.94 5.10
CA LYS A 73 -16.02 -11.09 6.54
C LYS A 73 -14.73 -11.68 7.09
N VAL A 74 -14.25 -11.14 8.19
CA VAL A 74 -13.05 -11.61 8.88
C VAL A 74 -13.43 -12.02 10.31
N PHE A 75 -13.07 -13.24 10.69
CA PHE A 75 -13.23 -13.72 12.06
C PHE A 75 -11.89 -13.68 12.77
N GLU A 76 -11.84 -12.93 13.86
CA GLU A 76 -10.67 -12.88 14.72
C GLU A 76 -10.86 -13.73 15.97
N PHE A 77 -9.81 -14.49 16.29
CA PHE A 77 -9.70 -15.25 17.51
C PHE A 77 -8.70 -14.56 18.46
N LYS A 78 -9.20 -13.91 19.53
CA LYS A 78 -8.36 -13.28 20.57
C LYS A 78 -8.94 -13.51 21.95
N ASN A 79 -8.11 -13.77 22.95
CA ASN A 79 -8.51 -13.89 24.36
C ASN A 79 -9.66 -14.90 24.58
N ARG A 80 -9.63 -16.03 23.84
CA ARG A 80 -10.70 -17.06 23.82
C ARG A 80 -12.09 -16.51 23.40
N LYS A 81 -12.13 -15.36 22.74
CA LYS A 81 -13.34 -14.78 22.14
C LYS A 81 -13.17 -14.70 20.63
N ILE A 82 -14.29 -14.84 19.93
CA ILE A 82 -14.38 -14.67 18.49
C ILE A 82 -15.02 -13.31 18.23
N ARG A 83 -14.41 -12.48 17.39
CA ARG A 83 -14.97 -11.21 16.93
C ARG A 83 -15.17 -11.30 15.42
N GLU A 84 -16.37 -10.99 14.97
CA GLU A 84 -16.68 -10.84 13.55
C GLU A 84 -16.41 -9.40 13.13
N PHE A 85 -15.77 -9.24 11.97
CA PHE A 85 -15.58 -7.97 11.30
C PHE A 85 -16.15 -8.07 9.89
N LEU A 86 -16.97 -7.09 9.50
CA LEU A 86 -17.53 -6.98 8.15
C LEU A 86 -16.60 -6.09 7.33
N GLY A 87 -16.05 -6.60 6.23
CA GLY A 87 -15.07 -5.90 5.42
C GLY A 87 -13.94 -6.82 4.96
N ASP A 88 -13.00 -6.25 4.21
CA ASP A 88 -11.84 -6.97 3.70
C ASP A 88 -10.76 -7.13 4.80
N ILE A 89 -9.77 -7.98 4.54
CA ILE A 89 -8.64 -8.22 5.46
C ILE A 89 -7.85 -6.94 5.78
N TYR A 90 -7.73 -6.01 4.84
CA TYR A 90 -7.02 -4.74 5.05
C TYR A 90 -7.78 -3.79 5.97
N ASP A 91 -9.08 -3.63 5.76
CA ASP A 91 -9.95 -2.82 6.63
C ASP A 91 -9.90 -3.35 8.07
N PHE A 92 -9.90 -4.69 8.21
CA PHE A 92 -9.73 -5.33 9.51
C PHE A 92 -8.39 -4.96 10.13
N ILE A 93 -7.26 -5.13 9.43
CA ILE A 93 -5.92 -4.82 9.95
C ILE A 93 -5.80 -3.35 10.36
N GLU A 94 -6.32 -2.42 9.57
CA GLU A 94 -6.31 -0.99 9.88
C GLU A 94 -7.13 -0.70 11.15
N SER A 95 -8.36 -1.22 11.22
CA SER A 95 -9.21 -1.07 12.42
C SER A 95 -8.56 -1.65 13.67
N ARG A 96 -7.80 -2.75 13.52
CA ARG A 96 -7.07 -3.39 14.62
C ARG A 96 -5.88 -2.57 15.08
N ASN A 97 -5.16 -1.93 14.18
CA ASN A 97 -4.08 -1.01 14.55
C ASN A 97 -4.63 0.18 15.33
N ILE A 98 -5.73 0.77 14.88
CA ILE A 98 -6.40 1.89 15.57
C ILE A 98 -6.92 1.44 16.95
N GLN A 99 -7.57 0.27 17.03
CA GLN A 99 -8.04 -0.28 18.30
C GLN A 99 -6.90 -0.64 19.25
N ALA A 100 -5.80 -1.20 18.75
CA ALA A 100 -4.63 -1.52 19.56
C ALA A 100 -4.00 -0.25 20.14
N LEU A 101 -3.91 0.81 19.34
CA LEU A 101 -3.47 2.13 19.81
C LEU A 101 -4.41 2.67 20.90
N SER A 102 -5.72 2.59 20.70
CA SER A 102 -6.71 3.07 21.67
C SER A 102 -6.74 2.21 22.95
N ASP A 103 -6.61 0.89 22.85
CA ASP A 103 -6.54 -0.04 23.98
C ASP A 103 -5.25 0.19 24.79
N LEU A 104 -4.13 0.49 24.13
CA LEU A 104 -2.89 0.88 24.79
C LEU A 104 -3.03 2.23 25.51
N GLU A 105 -3.72 3.20 24.91
CA GLU A 105 -4.03 4.48 25.55
C GLU A 105 -4.93 4.31 26.77
N LEU A 106 -5.97 3.48 26.69
CA LEU A 106 -6.87 3.15 27.79
C LEU A 106 -6.16 2.39 28.91
N ALA A 107 -5.31 1.41 28.57
CA ALA A 107 -4.49 0.69 29.54
C ALA A 107 -3.49 1.63 30.23
N ARG A 108 -2.88 2.57 29.49
CA ARG A 108 -1.99 3.60 30.05
C ARG A 108 -2.76 4.56 30.96
N LYS A 109 -3.99 4.94 30.61
CA LYS A 109 -4.86 5.79 31.44
C LYS A 109 -5.29 5.10 32.74
N ASN A 110 -5.59 3.80 32.66
CA ASN A 110 -5.92 2.98 33.84
C ASN A 110 -4.67 2.72 34.72
N ALA A 111 -3.49 2.56 34.13
CA ALA A 111 -2.23 2.47 34.86
C ALA A 111 -1.81 3.82 35.48
N ALA A 112 -2.13 4.95 34.83
CA ALA A 112 -1.90 6.29 35.35
C ALA A 112 -2.79 6.63 36.56
N SER A 113 -3.98 6.04 36.67
CA SER A 113 -4.81 6.16 37.89
C SER A 113 -4.31 5.31 39.06
N ALA A 114 -3.39 4.37 38.85
CA ALA A 114 -2.81 3.52 39.90
C ALA A 114 -1.43 3.97 40.39
N ASN A 115 -0.79 4.96 39.74
CA ASN A 115 0.54 5.46 40.13
C ASN A 115 0.57 6.99 40.12
N THR A 116 0.33 7.58 41.29
CA THR A 116 0.45 9.02 41.59
C THR A 116 1.92 9.48 41.68
N GLY A 117 2.75 9.19 40.67
CA GLY A 117 4.16 9.56 40.73
C GLY A 117 4.99 9.31 39.49
N SER A 118 4.66 9.92 38.35
CA SER A 118 5.63 10.36 37.31
C SER A 118 4.91 11.09 36.16
N ASP A 119 4.31 12.24 36.45
CA ASP A 119 3.41 12.95 35.51
C ASP A 119 4.13 13.93 34.57
N SER A 120 5.44 14.14 34.72
CA SER A 120 6.20 15.06 33.86
C SER A 120 6.73 14.40 32.59
N ASP A 121 7.35 13.21 32.69
CA ASP A 121 8.06 12.58 31.56
C ASP A 121 7.12 12.04 30.48
N ASN A 122 5.97 11.48 30.87
CA ASN A 122 5.01 10.90 29.93
C ASN A 122 4.25 11.95 29.12
N LYS A 123 4.01 13.14 29.71
CA LYS A 123 3.37 14.27 29.03
C LYS A 123 4.30 14.89 27.99
N ILE A 124 5.57 15.06 28.34
CA ILE A 124 6.62 15.57 27.44
C ILE A 124 6.83 14.62 26.26
N GLN A 125 6.81 13.30 26.49
CA GLN A 125 6.93 12.27 25.44
C GLN A 125 5.73 12.26 24.47
N TRP A 126 4.50 12.44 24.97
CA TRP A 126 3.31 12.51 24.11
C TRP A 126 3.26 13.80 23.28
N GLU A 127 3.61 14.93 23.88
CA GLU A 127 3.71 16.20 23.14
C GLU A 127 4.79 16.13 22.06
N ARG A 128 5.94 15.52 22.34
CA ARG A 128 6.99 15.26 21.32
C ARG A 128 6.50 14.37 20.18
N LYS A 129 5.90 13.22 20.48
CA LYS A 129 5.45 12.28 19.44
C LYS A 129 4.36 12.88 18.56
N LYS A 130 3.44 13.65 19.14
CA LYS A 130 2.39 14.36 18.40
C LYS A 130 2.95 15.47 17.53
N GLU A 131 4.01 16.16 17.97
CA GLU A 131 4.67 17.18 17.17
C GLU A 131 5.48 16.54 16.03
N GLU A 132 6.17 15.43 16.28
CA GLU A 132 6.87 14.63 15.26
C GLU A 132 5.91 14.15 14.16
N GLU A 133 4.74 13.61 14.52
CA GLU A 133 3.71 13.19 13.55
C GLU A 133 3.15 14.37 12.73
N LYS A 134 3.03 15.57 13.32
CA LYS A 134 2.62 16.76 12.56
C LYS A 134 3.71 17.20 11.59
N GLU A 135 4.98 17.18 12.01
CA GLU A 135 6.11 17.57 11.15
C GLU A 135 6.26 16.59 9.98
N ILE A 136 6.11 15.28 10.21
CA ILE A 136 6.07 14.26 9.15
C ILE A 136 4.96 14.57 8.14
N ARG A 137 3.73 14.84 8.62
CA ARG A 137 2.60 15.18 7.73
C ARG A 137 2.83 16.48 6.96
N LYS A 138 3.50 17.48 7.55
CA LYS A 138 3.85 18.73 6.85
C LYS A 138 4.86 18.45 5.73
N ILE A 139 5.91 17.68 6.01
CA ILE A 139 6.95 17.32 5.04
C ILE A 139 6.34 16.52 3.89
N GLN A 140 5.50 15.52 4.17
CA GLN A 140 4.78 14.74 3.15
C GLN A 140 3.90 15.62 2.25
N ASN A 141 3.18 16.59 2.84
CA ASN A 141 2.38 17.54 2.06
C ASN A 141 3.24 18.50 1.22
N GLN A 142 4.45 18.86 1.68
CA GLN A 142 5.40 19.66 0.91
C GLN A 142 5.97 18.85 -0.26
N ILE A 143 6.34 17.59 -0.04
CA ILE A 143 6.80 16.65 -1.07
C ILE A 143 5.74 16.55 -2.17
N ALA A 144 4.48 16.28 -1.82
CA ALA A 144 3.39 16.18 -2.81
C ALA A 144 3.19 17.45 -3.64
N LYS A 145 3.41 18.64 -3.05
CA LYS A 145 3.35 19.92 -3.78
C LYS A 145 4.54 20.09 -4.73
N VAL A 146 5.74 19.75 -4.28
CA VAL A 146 6.97 19.83 -5.08
C VAL A 146 6.88 18.85 -6.25
N GLU A 147 6.44 17.61 -6.03
CA GLU A 147 6.23 16.61 -7.08
C GLU A 147 5.26 17.08 -8.16
N LYS A 148 4.13 17.68 -7.74
CA LYS A 148 3.18 18.28 -8.68
C LYS A 148 3.85 19.36 -9.52
N ARG A 149 4.66 20.22 -8.91
CA ARG A 149 5.34 21.32 -9.61
C ARG A 149 6.44 20.83 -10.55
N ILE A 150 7.18 19.79 -10.16
CA ILE A 150 8.14 19.09 -11.02
C ILE A 150 7.43 18.59 -12.27
N GLY A 151 6.32 17.86 -12.13
CA GLY A 151 5.56 17.35 -13.28
C GLY A 151 5.03 18.45 -14.21
N GLU A 152 4.64 19.61 -13.68
CA GLU A 152 4.28 20.78 -14.47
C GLU A 152 5.47 21.32 -15.28
N LEU A 153 6.64 21.52 -14.65
CA LEU A 153 7.84 22.00 -15.33
C LEU A 153 8.40 21.01 -16.34
N GLU A 154 8.39 19.71 -16.05
CA GLU A 154 8.77 18.65 -16.99
C GLU A 154 7.89 18.68 -18.24
N SER A 155 6.58 18.88 -18.07
CA SER A 155 5.67 19.02 -19.21
C SER A 155 5.96 20.29 -20.03
N GLU A 156 6.28 21.41 -19.38
CA GLU A 156 6.66 22.66 -20.07
C GLU A 156 7.98 22.51 -20.83
N ILE A 157 8.98 21.87 -20.22
CA ILE A 157 10.29 21.55 -20.84
C ILE A 157 10.09 20.63 -22.04
N HIS A 158 9.30 19.57 -21.89
CA HIS A 158 9.00 18.63 -22.99
C HIS A 158 8.34 19.33 -24.18
N ASN A 159 7.43 20.27 -23.93
CA ASN A 159 6.80 21.06 -24.97
C ASN A 159 7.81 22.00 -25.66
N ALA A 160 8.70 22.64 -24.90
CA ALA A 160 9.78 23.45 -25.45
C ALA A 160 10.77 22.61 -26.29
N GLU A 161 11.13 21.40 -25.83
CA GLU A 161 12.00 20.46 -26.55
C GLU A 161 11.38 19.98 -27.86
N LYS A 162 10.07 19.73 -27.88
CA LYS A 162 9.34 19.43 -29.13
C LYS A 162 9.42 20.57 -30.15
N MET A 163 9.34 21.82 -29.68
CA MET A 163 9.51 22.98 -30.57
C MET A 163 10.93 23.01 -31.11
N ILE A 164 11.95 22.87 -30.25
CA ILE A 164 13.37 22.81 -30.65
C ILE A 164 13.65 21.67 -31.63
N SER A 165 13.03 20.50 -31.45
CA SER A 165 13.20 19.33 -32.32
C SER A 165 12.56 19.51 -33.71
N ASN A 166 11.73 20.54 -33.93
CA ASN A 166 11.17 20.88 -35.24
C ASN A 166 11.43 22.35 -35.62
N PRO A 167 12.68 22.71 -35.97
CA PRO A 167 13.06 24.09 -36.25
C PRO A 167 12.33 24.71 -37.44
N ALA A 168 11.94 23.89 -38.42
CA ALA A 168 11.26 24.36 -39.64
C ALA A 168 9.85 24.90 -39.35
N ALA A 169 9.15 24.33 -38.37
CA ALA A 169 7.78 24.72 -38.01
C ALA A 169 7.73 25.92 -37.03
N PHE A 170 8.80 26.17 -36.28
CA PHE A 170 8.82 27.13 -35.17
C PHE A 170 9.99 28.14 -35.21
N SER A 171 10.63 28.31 -36.38
CA SER A 171 11.77 29.20 -36.63
C SER A 171 11.60 30.63 -36.09
N GLY A 172 10.39 31.21 -36.15
CA GLY A 172 10.11 32.55 -35.63
C GLY A 172 10.13 32.68 -34.10
N THR A 173 9.87 31.59 -33.38
CA THR A 173 9.82 31.55 -31.91
C THR A 173 11.14 31.09 -31.31
N ILE A 174 11.79 30.11 -31.95
CA ILE A 174 13.06 29.52 -31.48
C ILE A 174 14.23 30.48 -31.65
N ASN A 175 14.22 31.34 -32.67
CA ASN A 175 15.29 32.33 -32.91
C ASN A 175 15.23 33.53 -31.94
N SER A 176 14.25 33.57 -31.03
CA SER A 176 14.23 34.60 -29.98
C SER A 176 15.19 34.20 -28.85
N ASP A 177 16.09 35.12 -28.50
CA ASP A 177 17.01 34.96 -27.37
C ASP A 177 16.24 34.72 -26.05
N ASP A 178 15.02 35.26 -25.97
CA ASP A 178 14.09 35.08 -24.86
C ASP A 178 13.58 33.64 -24.70
N PHE A 179 13.44 32.88 -25.79
CA PHE A 179 12.99 31.48 -25.74
C PHE A 179 14.03 30.57 -25.08
N TYR A 180 15.30 30.68 -25.48
CA TYR A 180 16.38 29.91 -24.87
C TYR A 180 16.65 30.34 -23.42
N ARG A 181 16.49 31.63 -23.10
CA ARG A 181 16.52 32.11 -21.71
C ARG A 181 15.40 31.50 -20.87
N ASN A 182 14.18 31.47 -21.39
CA ASN A 182 13.04 30.88 -20.69
C ASN A 182 13.25 29.36 -20.49
N TYR A 183 13.65 28.63 -21.54
CA TYR A 183 13.97 27.20 -21.46
C TYR A 183 15.09 26.90 -20.45
N SER A 184 16.16 27.70 -20.45
CA SER A 184 17.22 27.59 -19.44
C SER A 184 16.69 27.87 -18.04
N SER A 185 15.80 28.85 -17.87
CA SER A 185 15.20 29.16 -16.56
C SER A 185 14.28 28.05 -16.05
N LEU A 186 13.53 27.39 -16.94
CA LEU A 186 12.70 26.24 -16.62
C LEU A 186 13.56 25.04 -16.17
N LYS A 187 14.67 24.76 -16.89
CA LYS A 187 15.63 23.73 -16.48
C LYS A 187 16.30 24.02 -15.14
N THR A 188 16.73 25.26 -14.92
CA THR A 188 17.29 25.66 -13.62
C THR A 188 16.24 25.55 -12.50
N GLY A 189 14.98 25.91 -12.78
CA GLY A 189 13.87 25.78 -11.84
C GLY A 189 13.55 24.32 -11.50
N LEU A 190 13.59 23.43 -12.49
CA LEU A 190 13.42 21.99 -12.31
C LEU A 190 14.52 21.43 -11.39
N GLN A 191 15.79 21.72 -11.68
CA GLN A 191 16.92 21.28 -10.85
C GLN A 191 16.83 21.79 -9.41
N ALA A 192 16.35 23.02 -9.21
CA ALA A 192 16.15 23.57 -7.87
C ALA A 192 15.05 22.82 -7.10
N LEU A 193 13.95 22.46 -7.77
CA LEU A 193 12.86 21.69 -7.17
C LEU A 193 13.23 20.22 -6.92
N GLU A 194 14.00 19.59 -7.81
CA GLU A 194 14.54 18.24 -7.59
C GLU A 194 15.42 18.20 -6.35
N LYS A 195 16.27 19.22 -6.17
CA LYS A 195 17.10 19.37 -4.97
C LYS A 195 16.25 19.61 -3.72
N GLU A 196 15.21 20.45 -3.80
CA GLU A 196 14.28 20.67 -2.69
C GLU A 196 13.55 19.37 -2.32
N TRP A 197 13.11 18.59 -3.31
CA TRP A 197 12.47 17.29 -3.12
C TRP A 197 13.41 16.30 -2.41
N GLU A 198 14.67 16.23 -2.83
CA GLU A 198 15.69 15.39 -2.20
C GLU A 198 15.95 15.80 -0.74
N GLU A 199 16.07 17.11 -0.47
CA GLU A 199 16.23 17.63 0.89
C GLU A 199 15.02 17.33 1.78
N LEU A 200 13.81 17.36 1.24
CA LEU A 200 12.58 17.01 1.96
C LEU A 200 12.51 15.50 2.27
N HIS A 201 12.91 14.64 1.33
CA HIS A 201 12.99 13.20 1.56
C HIS A 201 14.05 12.83 2.61
N LEU A 202 15.23 13.45 2.57
CA LEU A 202 16.27 13.31 3.60
C LEU A 202 15.79 13.78 4.98
N LYS A 203 14.96 14.82 5.04
CA LYS A 203 14.33 15.25 6.30
C LYS A 203 13.32 14.22 6.78
N LEU A 204 12.49 13.68 5.89
CA LEU A 204 11.50 12.65 6.24
C LEU A 204 12.17 11.39 6.80
N GLU A 205 13.22 10.88 6.15
CA GLU A 205 13.96 9.69 6.59
C GLU A 205 14.58 9.88 7.99
N LYS A 206 15.09 11.09 8.29
CA LYS A 206 15.59 11.43 9.63
C LYS A 206 14.50 11.39 10.70
N PHE A 207 13.26 11.71 10.37
CA PHE A 207 12.14 11.64 11.31
C PHE A 207 11.59 10.22 11.46
N GLU A 208 11.70 9.37 10.43
CA GLU A 208 11.27 7.96 10.48
C GLU A 208 12.31 7.03 11.13
N SER A 209 13.58 7.43 11.19
CA SER A 209 14.68 6.66 11.78
C SER A 209 14.85 6.86 13.31
N ILE A 210 14.03 7.69 13.96
CA ILE A 210 14.07 7.99 15.41
C ILE A 210 12.96 7.23 16.14
#